data_AF-A0A1L8MKY6-F1
#
_entry.id   AF-A0A1L8MKY6-F1
#
_cell.length_a   1.000
_cell.length_b   1.000
_cell.length_c   1.000
_cell.angle_alpha   90.00
_cell.angle_beta   90.00
_cell.angle_gamma   90.00
#
_symmetry.space_group_name_H-M   'P 1'
#
loop_
_entity.id
_entity.type
_entity.pdbx_description
1 polymer ?
#
loop_
_entity_poly.entity_id
_entity_poly.type
_entity_poly.pdbx_seq_one_letter_code
_entity_poly.pdbx_strand_id
1 'polypeptide(L)'
;MEGIIALVFMVGLGCALYSAFKAKLWVTKTLGYDYYIRFVGMSEGIDLKESPKIMKKIKIVSGSKSQMSYSVQSLLNDHALKELIMAEFDLRSDQVIIQSEQLSGVLGMV
;
A
#
# COMPACT_ATOMS: atom_id res chain seq x y z
N MET A 1 -25.66 -2.90 42.60
CA MET A 1 -24.95 -4.00 41.92
C MET A 1 -25.04 -3.86 40.40
N GLU A 2 -26.23 -3.64 39.85
CA GLU A 2 -26.46 -3.54 38.40
C GLU A 2 -25.67 -2.43 37.68
N GLY A 3 -25.59 -1.22 38.28
CA GLY A 3 -24.81 -0.11 37.70
C GLY A 3 -23.30 -0.37 37.62
N ILE A 4 -22.75 -1.16 38.54
CA ILE A 4 -21.32 -1.52 38.55
C ILE A 4 -21.05 -2.55 37.44
N ILE A 5 -21.95 -3.51 37.25
CA ILE A 5 -21.87 -4.52 36.19
C ILE A 5 -21.95 -3.84 34.81
N ALA A 6 -22.88 -2.89 34.63
CA ALA A 6 -23.01 -2.13 33.39
C ALA A 6 -21.76 -1.29 33.07
N LEU A 7 -21.14 -0.68 34.09
CA LEU A 7 -19.89 0.08 33.94
C LEU A 7 -18.74 -0.83 33.47
N VAL A 8 -18.57 -2.00 34.10
CA VAL A 8 -17.53 -2.96 33.72
C VAL A 8 -17.74 -3.47 32.29
N PHE A 9 -18.98 -3.69 31.88
CA PHE A 9 -19.31 -4.12 30.52
C PHE A 9 -18.96 -3.05 29.47
N MET A 10 -19.30 -1.78 29.73
CA MET A 10 -18.96 -0.65 28.85
C MET A 10 -17.45 -0.45 28.70
N VAL A 11 -16.71 -0.56 29.80
CA VAL A 11 -15.24 -0.47 29.78
C VAL A 11 -14.64 -1.64 29.01
N GLY A 12 -15.16 -2.86 29.19
CA GLY A 12 -14.74 -4.04 28.44
C GLY A 12 -14.96 -3.90 26.93
N LEU A 13 -16.13 -3.42 26.52
CA LEU A 13 -16.46 -3.13 25.12
C LEU A 13 -15.54 -2.06 24.52
N GLY A 14 -15.28 -0.97 25.26
CA GLY A 14 -14.34 0.08 24.83
C GLY A 14 -12.92 -0.45 24.63
N CYS A 15 -12.42 -1.26 25.57
CA CYS A 15 -11.09 -1.89 25.48
C CYS A 15 -10.99 -2.88 24.30
N ALA A 16 -12.04 -3.66 24.03
CA ALA A 16 -12.06 -4.60 22.92
C ALA A 16 -12.03 -3.86 21.56
N LEU A 17 -12.87 -2.83 21.41
CA LEU A 17 -12.89 -1.99 20.20
C LEU A 17 -11.54 -1.28 20.00
N TYR A 18 -10.99 -0.68 21.05
CA TYR A 18 -9.68 -0.02 20.99
C TYR A 18 -8.56 -0.99 20.57
N SER A 19 -8.54 -2.20 21.12
CA SER A 19 -7.53 -3.22 20.80
C SER A 19 -7.65 -3.69 19.35
N ALA A 20 -8.87 -3.87 18.84
CA ALA A 20 -9.11 -4.24 17.45
C ALA A 20 -8.67 -3.13 16.47
N PHE A 21 -8.98 -1.87 16.75
CA PHE A 21 -8.52 -0.73 15.96
C PHE A 21 -7.00 -0.59 15.99
N LYS A 22 -6.38 -0.75 17.16
CA LYS A 22 -4.92 -0.67 17.32
C LYS A 22 -4.21 -1.80 16.58
N ALA A 23 -4.74 -3.03 16.66
CA ALA A 23 -4.21 -4.17 15.91
C ALA A 23 -4.33 -3.95 14.40
N LYS A 24 -5.49 -3.49 13.91
CA LYS A 24 -5.68 -3.19 12.49
C LYS A 24 -4.72 -2.10 12.00
N LEU A 25 -4.59 -0.99 12.75
CA LEU A 25 -3.63 0.07 12.45
C LEU A 25 -2.19 -0.43 12.46
N TRP A 26 -1.83 -1.32 13.38
CA TRP A 26 -0.48 -1.85 13.46
C TRP A 26 -0.16 -2.77 12.28
N VAL A 27 -1.09 -3.67 11.93
CA VAL A 27 -1.00 -4.57 10.78
C VAL A 27 -0.89 -3.81 9.46
N THR A 28 -1.70 -2.77 9.25
CA THR A 28 -1.61 -1.92 8.05
C THR A 28 -0.27 -1.17 7.99
N LYS A 29 0.30 -0.80 9.14
CA LYS A 29 1.57 -0.08 9.22
C LYS A 29 2.80 -0.99 9.09
N THR A 30 2.68 -2.29 9.37
CA THR A 30 3.79 -3.26 9.24
C THR A 30 3.76 -4.06 7.95
N LEU A 31 2.58 -4.32 7.36
CA LEU A 31 2.50 -5.13 6.15
C LEU A 31 2.90 -4.37 4.88
N GLY A 32 2.85 -3.03 4.87
CA GLY A 32 2.98 -2.28 3.64
C GLY A 32 1.88 -2.65 2.63
N TYR A 33 1.87 -1.95 1.52
CA TYR A 33 0.96 -2.18 0.41
C TYR A 33 1.75 -2.74 -0.76
N ASP A 34 1.29 -3.85 -1.31
CA ASP A 34 1.85 -4.41 -2.53
C ASP A 34 1.20 -3.73 -3.74
N TYR A 35 2.05 -3.25 -4.63
CA TYR A 35 1.68 -2.53 -5.83
C TYR A 35 2.36 -3.14 -7.03
N TYR A 36 1.59 -3.34 -8.08
CA TYR A 36 2.08 -3.68 -9.39
C TYR A 36 2.15 -2.42 -10.25
N ILE A 37 3.36 -2.01 -10.58
CA ILE A 37 3.65 -0.89 -11.47
C ILE A 37 3.87 -1.44 -12.87
N ARG A 38 3.18 -0.89 -13.86
CA ARG A 38 3.41 -1.15 -15.27
C ARG A 38 3.66 0.17 -16.00
N PHE A 39 4.70 0.18 -16.81
CA PHE A 39 5.03 1.29 -17.69
C PHE A 39 4.56 1.00 -19.11
N VAL A 40 3.83 1.93 -19.72
CA VAL A 40 3.23 1.75 -21.06
C VAL A 40 3.68 2.89 -21.97
N GLY A 41 3.99 2.56 -23.22
CA GLY A 41 4.34 3.56 -24.24
C GLY A 41 5.71 4.21 -24.05
N MET A 42 6.65 3.50 -23.43
CA MET A 42 8.03 3.96 -23.26
C MET A 42 8.98 3.16 -24.13
N SER A 43 9.86 3.87 -24.83
CA SER A 43 10.89 3.26 -25.68
C SER A 43 12.18 2.95 -24.90
N GLU A 44 12.33 3.51 -23.70
CA GLU A 44 13.52 3.38 -22.85
C GLU A 44 13.16 2.63 -21.56
N GLY A 45 13.94 1.60 -21.23
CA GLY A 45 13.72 0.72 -20.08
C GLY A 45 13.86 1.43 -18.75
N ILE A 46 12.76 1.84 -18.11
CA ILE A 46 12.81 2.46 -16.79
C ILE A 46 13.15 1.42 -15.74
N ASP A 47 14.31 1.57 -15.11
CA ASP A 47 14.70 0.76 -13.97
C ASP A 47 14.49 1.52 -12.67
N LEU A 48 13.44 1.15 -11.93
CA LEU A 48 13.15 1.67 -10.58
C LEU A 48 14.30 1.43 -9.60
N LYS A 49 15.22 0.49 -9.89
CA LYS A 49 16.42 0.23 -9.09
C LYS A 49 17.50 1.29 -9.25
N GLU A 50 17.45 2.09 -10.31
CA GLU A 50 18.46 3.14 -10.53
C GLU A 50 18.24 4.37 -9.64
N SER A 51 17.04 4.58 -9.11
CA SER A 51 16.78 5.67 -8.17
C SER A 51 16.89 5.21 -6.70
N PRO A 52 17.93 5.64 -5.96
CA PRO A 52 18.04 5.36 -4.53
C PRO A 52 16.97 6.08 -3.70
N LYS A 53 16.33 7.15 -4.22
CA LYS A 53 15.23 7.83 -3.52
C LYS A 53 13.97 6.96 -3.47
N ILE A 54 13.70 6.26 -4.58
CA ILE A 54 12.59 5.32 -4.72
C ILE A 54 12.85 4.11 -3.82
N MET A 55 14.03 3.49 -3.91
CA MET A 55 14.42 2.33 -3.09
C MET A 55 14.42 2.58 -1.57
N LYS A 56 14.54 3.85 -1.13
CA LYS A 56 14.39 4.20 0.30
C LYS A 56 12.96 4.15 0.81
N LYS A 57 11.97 4.30 -0.09
CA LYS A 57 10.54 4.40 0.25
C LYS A 57 9.73 3.19 -0.20
N ILE A 58 10.27 2.41 -1.14
CA ILE A 58 9.64 1.22 -1.69
C ILE A 58 10.65 0.08 -1.68
N LYS A 59 10.16 -1.13 -1.47
CA LYS A 59 10.91 -2.37 -1.58
C LYS A 59 10.46 -3.07 -2.85
N ILE A 60 11.36 -3.24 -3.82
CA ILE A 60 11.05 -3.97 -5.05
C ILE A 60 11.02 -5.46 -4.72
N VAL A 61 9.87 -6.10 -4.91
CA VAL A 61 9.66 -7.53 -4.67
C VAL A 61 10.03 -8.32 -5.91
N SER A 62 9.62 -7.83 -7.09
CA SER A 62 9.93 -8.44 -8.38
C SER A 62 9.93 -7.39 -9.47
N GLY A 63 10.68 -7.62 -10.55
CA GLY A 63 10.74 -6.72 -11.68
C GLY A 63 11.09 -7.46 -12.95
N SER A 64 10.33 -7.22 -14.01
CA SER A 64 10.55 -7.77 -15.34
C SER A 64 10.87 -6.64 -16.31
N LYS A 65 12.15 -6.53 -16.71
CA LYS A 65 12.59 -5.58 -17.74
C LYS A 65 11.89 -5.83 -19.08
N SER A 66 11.62 -7.10 -19.41
CA SER A 66 10.97 -7.47 -20.67
C SER A 66 9.49 -7.06 -20.75
N GLN A 67 8.82 -6.92 -19.61
CA GLN A 67 7.40 -6.54 -19.54
C GLN A 67 7.20 -5.13 -18.98
N MET A 68 8.29 -4.39 -18.75
CA MET A 68 8.26 -3.03 -18.19
C MET A 68 7.41 -2.94 -16.91
N SER A 69 7.46 -3.98 -16.09
CA SER A 69 6.56 -4.15 -14.95
C SER A 69 7.29 -4.55 -13.69
N TYR A 70 6.90 -3.96 -12.56
CA TYR A 70 7.56 -4.11 -11.28
C TYR A 70 6.54 -4.27 -10.17
N SER A 71 6.67 -5.34 -9.39
CA SER A 71 5.96 -5.50 -8.13
C SER A 71 6.79 -4.86 -7.02
N VAL A 72 6.21 -3.87 -6.35
CA VAL A 72 6.85 -3.11 -5.29
C VAL A 72 5.95 -3.09 -4.07
N GLN A 73 6.58 -3.16 -2.91
CA GLN A 73 5.93 -3.02 -1.63
C GLN A 73 6.28 -1.64 -1.08
N SER A 74 5.28 -0.81 -0.80
CA SER A 74 5.48 0.50 -0.20
C SER A 74 4.50 0.74 0.94
N LEU A 75 4.93 1.51 1.94
CA LEU A 75 4.06 2.01 2.99
C LEU A 75 3.23 3.23 2.53
N LEU A 76 3.48 3.73 1.32
CA LEU A 76 2.81 4.89 0.73
C LEU A 76 1.55 4.44 -0.02
N ASN A 77 0.50 5.28 -0.03
CA ASN A 77 -0.69 5.07 -0.86
C ASN A 77 -0.36 5.07 -2.36
N ASP A 78 -1.26 4.50 -3.18
CA ASP A 78 -1.14 4.41 -4.63
C ASP A 78 -0.89 5.78 -5.30
N HIS A 79 -1.62 6.83 -4.88
CA HIS A 79 -1.45 8.18 -5.42
C HIS A 79 -0.08 8.76 -5.09
N ALA A 80 0.35 8.66 -3.83
CA ALA A 80 1.64 9.17 -3.38
C ALA A 80 2.80 8.41 -4.02
N LEU A 81 2.65 7.09 -4.21
CA LEU A 81 3.60 6.26 -4.93
C LEU A 81 3.67 6.66 -6.40
N LYS A 82 2.52 6.90 -7.05
CA LYS A 82 2.44 7.34 -8.45
C LYS A 82 3.11 8.68 -8.65
N GLU A 83 2.78 9.68 -7.83
CA GLU A 83 3.41 11.00 -7.91
C GLU A 83 4.91 10.93 -7.72
N LEU A 84 5.40 10.08 -6.81
CA LEU A 84 6.83 9.95 -6.55
C LEU A 84 7.57 9.34 -7.74
N ILE A 85 6.99 8.32 -8.37
CA ILE A 85 7.57 7.70 -9.58
C ILE A 85 7.51 8.67 -10.76
N MET A 86 6.39 9.38 -10.93
CA MET A 86 6.27 10.39 -11.97
C MET A 86 7.28 11.52 -11.80
N ALA A 87 7.47 12.02 -10.57
CA ALA A 87 8.39 13.11 -10.29
C ALA A 87 9.86 12.72 -10.41
N GLU A 88 10.22 11.47 -10.08
CA GLU A 88 11.62 11.03 -10.12
C GLU A 88 12.09 10.66 -11.53
N PHE A 89 11.19 10.14 -12.37
CA PHE A 89 11.51 9.71 -13.73
C PHE A 89 10.92 10.64 -14.82
N ASP A 90 10.39 11.79 -14.42
CA ASP A 90 9.74 12.79 -15.29
C ASP A 90 8.65 12.19 -16.22
N LEU A 91 7.82 11.31 -15.65
CA LEU A 91 6.84 10.51 -16.41
C LEU A 91 5.46 11.14 -16.42
N ARG A 92 4.77 10.96 -17.54
CA ARG A 92 3.36 11.35 -17.66
C ARG A 92 2.45 10.33 -16.98
N SER A 93 1.32 10.81 -16.47
CA SER A 93 0.38 10.01 -15.67
C SER A 93 -0.28 8.86 -16.43
N ASP A 94 -0.32 8.94 -17.76
CA ASP A 94 -0.81 7.92 -18.69
C ASP A 94 0.22 6.83 -18.99
N GLN A 95 1.51 7.10 -18.73
CA GLN A 95 2.60 6.15 -18.95
C GLN A 95 2.86 5.27 -17.72
N VAL A 96 2.35 5.65 -16.55
CA VAL A 96 2.54 4.91 -15.28
C VAL A 96 1.20 4.39 -14.76
N ILE A 97 1.04 3.07 -14.81
CA ILE A 97 -0.13 2.36 -14.26
C ILE A 97 0.29 1.71 -12.95
N ILE A 98 -0.33 2.10 -11.84
CA ILE A 98 -0.15 1.47 -10.54
C ILE A 98 -1.43 0.75 -10.18
N GLN A 99 -1.32 -0.53 -9.87
CA GLN A 99 -2.42 -1.36 -9.38
C GLN A 99 -2.06 -1.86 -7.99
N SER A 100 -2.89 -1.59 -7.00
CA SER A 100 -2.74 -2.20 -5.68
C SER A 100 -3.10 -3.69 -5.76
N GLU A 101 -2.17 -4.56 -5.39
CA GLU A 101 -2.46 -5.99 -5.19
C GLU A 101 -3.30 -6.23 -3.92
N GLN A 102 -3.44 -5.20 -3.09
CA GLN A 102 -4.33 -5.21 -1.95
C GLN A 102 -5.80 -5.15 -2.38
N LEU A 103 -6.39 -6.35 -2.51
CA LEU A 103 -7.79 -6.62 -2.22
C LEU A 103 -8.81 -5.78 -3.01
N SER A 104 -8.85 -5.96 -4.32
CA SER A 104 -10.15 -6.14 -4.97
C SER A 104 -10.72 -7.50 -4.51
N GLY A 105 -11.18 -7.60 -3.26
CA GLY A 105 -11.54 -8.92 -2.72
C GLY A 105 -12.01 -9.08 -1.28
N VAL A 106 -12.46 -8.04 -0.55
CA VAL A 106 -13.44 -8.21 0.56
C VAL A 106 -14.43 -7.03 0.56
N LEU A 107 -14.96 -6.68 -0.61
CA LEU A 107 -16.16 -5.82 -0.74
C LEU A 107 -17.16 -6.40 -1.76
N GLY A 108 -17.05 -7.71 -2.02
CA GLY A 108 -17.89 -8.43 -2.98
C GLY A 108 -18.08 -9.89 -2.59
N MET A 109 -18.29 -10.19 -1.30
CA MET A 109 -19.01 -11.41 -0.93
C MET A 109 -20.45 -10.99 -0.62
N VAL A 110 -21.31 -11.42 -1.52
CA VAL A 110 -22.77 -11.50 -1.43
C VAL A 110 -23.25 -12.15 -0.14
#